data_AF-A0A4S1WA37-F1
#
_entry.id   AF-A0A4S1WA37-F1
#
_cell.length_a   1.000
_cell.length_b   1.000
_cell.length_c   1.000
_cell.angle_alpha   90.00
_cell.angle_beta   90.00
_cell.angle_gamma   90.00
#
_symmetry.space_group_name_H-M   'P 1'
#
loop_
_entity.id
_entity.type
_entity.pdbx_description
1 polymer ?
#
loop_
_entity_poly.entity_id
_entity_poly.type
_entity_poly.pdbx_seq_one_letter_code
_entity_poly.pdbx_strand_id
1 'polypeptide(L)'
;MVYMDALTTAVSAPAVPAARAALGNAFVAAGWNRAQAEGALNTLSDPAAVSLYTVEANDVLARVKVPILALYAANDAVISTRRSIPEARLALRGNPDATVIEVPDVNHGFQQLESEASGKSEYKGWPISDPKTLNLIDQWLAKRLLRAGHD
;
A
#
# COMPACT_ATOMS: atom_id res chain seq x y z
N MET A 1 -2.84 1.28 -18.43
CA MET A 1 -2.81 2.50 -17.61
C MET A 1 -1.97 3.50 -18.40
N VAL A 2 -2.50 3.97 -19.55
CA VAL A 2 -1.68 4.36 -20.71
C VAL A 2 -0.66 5.46 -20.41
N TYR A 3 -0.98 6.40 -19.52
CA TYR A 3 -0.04 7.45 -19.12
C TYR A 3 1.12 6.92 -18.27
N MET A 4 0.85 6.06 -17.28
CA MET A 4 1.90 5.46 -16.44
C MET A 4 2.79 4.51 -17.26
N ASP A 5 2.18 3.74 -18.17
CA ASP A 5 2.92 2.88 -19.10
C ASP A 5 3.85 3.71 -20.01
N ALA A 6 3.39 4.88 -20.46
CA ALA A 6 4.20 5.81 -21.24
C ALA A 6 5.34 6.45 -20.44
N LEU A 7 5.12 6.77 -19.16
CA LEU A 7 6.13 7.34 -18.27
C LEU A 7 7.24 6.35 -17.90
N THR A 8 6.96 5.06 -17.92
CA THR A 8 7.86 4.03 -17.39
C THR A 8 8.58 3.20 -18.44
N THR A 9 8.26 3.39 -19.72
CA THR A 9 8.90 2.69 -20.83
C THR A 9 9.64 3.65 -21.75
N ALA A 10 10.94 3.44 -21.93
CA ALA A 10 11.79 4.30 -22.77
C ALA A 10 11.31 4.37 -24.25
N VAL A 11 10.66 3.32 -24.73
CA VAL A 11 10.08 3.22 -26.08
C VAL A 11 8.89 4.18 -26.27
N SER A 12 8.20 4.55 -25.19
CA SER A 12 6.98 5.36 -25.23
C SER A 12 7.21 6.83 -24.91
N ALA A 13 8.47 7.26 -24.73
CA ALA A 13 8.80 8.65 -24.38
C ALA A 13 8.18 9.70 -25.34
N PRO A 14 8.14 9.50 -26.68
CA PRO A 14 7.46 10.43 -27.59
C PRO A 14 5.94 10.52 -27.40
N ALA A 15 5.31 9.49 -26.80
CA ALA A 15 3.87 9.44 -26.57
C ALA A 15 3.44 10.11 -25.25
N VAL A 16 4.38 10.43 -24.35
CA VAL A 16 4.09 11.01 -23.02
C VAL A 16 3.26 12.31 -23.10
N PRO A 17 3.56 13.29 -23.98
CA PRO A 17 2.74 14.51 -24.06
C PRO A 17 1.29 14.24 -24.46
N ALA A 18 1.07 13.35 -25.43
CA ALA A 18 -0.26 12.98 -25.89
C ALA A 18 -1.04 12.21 -24.81
N ALA A 19 -0.39 11.25 -24.13
CA ALA A 19 -0.98 10.50 -23.04
C ALA A 19 -1.31 11.38 -21.83
N ARG A 20 -0.45 12.37 -21.52
CA ARG A 20 -0.70 13.38 -20.48
C ARG A 20 -1.94 14.21 -20.81
N ALA A 21 -2.04 14.72 -22.03
CA ALA A 21 -3.16 15.52 -22.47
C ALA A 21 -4.48 14.74 -22.41
N ALA A 22 -4.47 13.49 -22.88
CA ALA A 22 -5.63 12.60 -22.84
C ALA A 22 -6.10 12.34 -21.40
N LEU A 23 -5.17 12.05 -20.47
CA LEU A 23 -5.51 11.83 -19.06
C LEU A 23 -6.02 13.11 -18.38
N GLY A 24 -5.42 14.26 -18.67
CA GLY A 24 -5.91 15.56 -18.17
C GLY A 24 -7.34 15.85 -18.63
N ASN A 25 -7.67 15.55 -19.89
CA ASN A 25 -9.02 15.71 -20.43
C ASN A 25 -10.01 14.73 -19.78
N ALA A 26 -9.56 13.50 -19.48
CA ALA A 26 -10.38 12.54 -18.75
C ALA A 26 -10.72 13.01 -17.32
N PHE A 27 -9.77 13.63 -16.60
CA PHE A 27 -10.05 14.23 -15.29
C PHE A 27 -11.07 15.36 -15.39
N VAL A 28 -10.94 16.24 -16.39
CA VAL A 28 -11.92 17.32 -16.61
C VAL A 28 -13.30 16.77 -16.94
N ALA A 29 -13.38 15.74 -17.80
CA ALA A 29 -14.63 15.06 -18.10
C ALA A 29 -15.26 14.37 -16.87
N ALA A 30 -14.44 13.97 -15.90
CA ALA A 30 -14.88 13.43 -14.61
C ALA A 30 -15.26 14.51 -13.57
N GLY A 31 -15.31 15.79 -13.98
CA GLY A 31 -15.79 16.91 -13.15
C GLY A 31 -14.69 17.66 -12.39
N TRP A 32 -13.42 17.36 -12.65
CA TRP A 32 -12.31 18.10 -12.05
C TRP A 32 -12.09 19.41 -12.79
N ASN A 33 -11.69 20.47 -12.09
CA ASN A 33 -11.22 21.67 -12.78
C ASN A 33 -9.81 21.44 -13.37
N ARG A 34 -9.39 22.32 -14.30
CA ARG A 34 -8.10 22.13 -14.98
C ARG A 34 -6.91 22.16 -14.03
N ALA A 35 -6.95 22.98 -12.99
CA ALA A 35 -5.86 23.06 -12.01
C ALA A 35 -5.73 21.75 -11.19
N GLN A 36 -6.85 21.15 -10.79
CA GLN A 36 -6.88 19.85 -10.12
C GLN A 36 -6.34 18.75 -11.04
N ALA A 37 -6.75 18.75 -12.30
CA ALA A 37 -6.28 17.78 -13.29
C ALA A 37 -4.76 17.89 -13.50
N GLU A 38 -4.21 19.10 -13.66
CA GLU A 38 -2.76 19.31 -13.78
C GLU A 38 -2.02 18.95 -12.49
N GLY A 39 -2.59 19.24 -11.32
CA GLY A 39 -2.04 18.82 -10.03
C GLY A 39 -1.88 17.30 -9.94
N ALA A 40 -2.91 16.54 -10.28
CA ALA A 40 -2.83 15.07 -10.29
C ALA A 40 -1.84 14.55 -11.33
N LEU A 41 -1.80 15.15 -12.53
CA LEU A 41 -0.81 14.78 -13.55
C LEU A 41 0.62 15.04 -13.07
N ASN A 42 0.86 16.15 -12.35
CA ASN A 42 2.16 16.44 -11.75
C ASN A 42 2.54 15.40 -10.70
N THR A 43 1.62 15.03 -9.82
CA THR A 43 1.84 13.96 -8.84
C THR A 43 2.17 12.63 -9.52
N LEU A 44 1.44 12.24 -10.57
CA LEU A 44 1.71 10.99 -11.29
C LEU A 44 3.04 10.99 -12.06
N SER A 45 3.50 12.16 -12.50
CA SER A 45 4.80 12.32 -13.16
C SER A 45 5.97 12.56 -12.22
N ASP A 46 5.73 12.68 -10.91
CA ASP A 46 6.79 12.83 -9.93
C ASP A 46 7.69 11.56 -9.94
N PRO A 47 9.03 11.69 -9.95
CA PRO A 47 9.91 10.53 -10.00
C PRO A 47 9.66 9.50 -8.89
N ALA A 48 9.23 9.93 -7.69
CA ALA A 48 8.89 9.01 -6.61
C ALA A 48 7.58 8.26 -6.89
N ALA A 49 6.56 8.92 -7.46
CA ALA A 49 5.34 8.24 -7.86
C ALA A 49 5.57 7.25 -9.02
N VAL A 50 6.40 7.64 -9.99
CA VAL A 50 6.78 6.78 -11.12
C VAL A 50 7.57 5.56 -10.64
N SER A 51 8.48 5.72 -9.67
CA SER A 51 9.27 4.59 -9.15
C SER A 51 8.42 3.56 -8.41
N LEU A 52 7.36 3.99 -7.72
CA LEU A 52 6.41 3.08 -7.08
C LEU A 52 5.64 2.24 -8.11
N TYR A 53 5.40 2.76 -9.30
CA TYR A 53 4.78 2.00 -10.39
C TYR A 53 5.72 0.95 -10.97
N THR A 54 7.01 1.27 -11.13
CA THR A 54 7.99 0.35 -11.75
C THR A 54 8.54 -0.72 -10.81
N VAL A 55 8.34 -0.58 -9.50
CA VAL A 55 8.92 -1.51 -8.51
C VAL A 55 8.33 -2.92 -8.60
N GLU A 56 7.19 -3.09 -9.29
CA GLU A 56 6.48 -4.37 -9.45
C GLU A 56 6.39 -5.12 -8.11
N ALA A 57 5.83 -4.45 -7.09
CA ALA A 57 5.94 -4.87 -5.70
C ALA A 57 5.46 -6.32 -5.48
N ASN A 58 4.44 -6.76 -6.21
CA ASN A 58 3.94 -8.13 -6.16
C ASN A 58 4.96 -9.15 -6.66
N ASP A 59 5.70 -8.84 -7.73
CA ASP A 59 6.74 -9.72 -8.27
C ASP A 59 7.92 -9.83 -7.30
N VAL A 60 8.30 -8.71 -6.67
CA VAL A 60 9.31 -8.70 -5.62
C VAL A 60 8.84 -9.57 -4.45
N LEU A 61 7.62 -9.35 -3.97
CA LEU A 61 7.04 -10.08 -2.84
C LEU A 61 6.94 -11.59 -3.11
N ALA A 62 6.60 -12.00 -4.34
CA ALA A 62 6.52 -13.41 -4.75
C ALA A 62 7.87 -14.14 -4.71
N ARG A 63 8.98 -13.39 -4.84
CA ARG A 63 10.35 -13.92 -4.76
C ARG A 63 10.85 -14.09 -3.33
N VAL A 64 10.23 -13.45 -2.33
CA VAL A 64 10.65 -13.57 -0.92
C VAL A 64 10.26 -14.94 -0.35
N LYS A 65 11.26 -15.71 0.11
CA LYS A 65 11.08 -17.09 0.60
C LYS A 65 11.27 -17.28 2.12
N VAL A 66 11.63 -16.22 2.84
CA VAL A 66 11.69 -16.24 4.31
C VAL A 66 10.27 -16.20 4.90
N PRO A 67 10.06 -16.52 6.19
CA PRO A 67 8.78 -16.31 6.85
C PRO A 67 8.33 -14.84 6.77
N ILE A 68 7.05 -14.60 6.48
CA ILE A 68 6.51 -13.25 6.26
C ILE A 68 5.27 -13.03 7.13
N LEU A 69 5.24 -11.87 7.80
CA LEU A 69 4.03 -11.28 8.37
C LEU A 69 3.70 -10.01 7.58
N ALA A 70 2.66 -10.07 6.76
CA ALA A 70 2.14 -8.92 6.05
C ALA A 70 0.88 -8.41 6.76
N LEU A 71 0.98 -7.20 7.34
CA LEU A 71 -0.11 -6.54 8.04
C LEU A 71 -0.73 -5.46 7.16
N TYR A 72 -2.06 -5.40 7.18
CA TYR A 72 -2.84 -4.36 6.52
C TYR A 72 -3.79 -3.72 7.53
N ALA A 73 -3.91 -2.40 7.50
CA ALA A 73 -4.80 -1.68 8.39
C ALA A 73 -6.23 -1.63 7.81
N ALA A 74 -7.23 -2.01 8.60
CA ALA A 74 -8.63 -2.04 8.14
C ALA A 74 -9.15 -0.64 7.77
N ASN A 75 -8.71 0.41 8.49
CA ASN A 75 -9.15 1.78 8.28
C ASN A 75 -8.06 2.63 7.58
N ASP A 76 -7.28 2.00 6.70
CA ASP A 76 -6.29 2.68 5.88
C ASP A 76 -6.98 3.57 4.83
N ALA A 77 -6.80 4.89 4.96
CA ALA A 77 -7.31 5.89 4.03
C ALA A 77 -6.33 6.22 2.90
N VAL A 78 -5.11 5.69 2.95
CA VAL A 78 -4.03 5.94 1.99
C VAL A 78 -3.95 4.79 1.00
N ILE A 79 -3.97 3.55 1.50
CA ILE A 79 -3.87 2.32 0.70
C ILE A 79 -5.14 1.48 0.86
N SER A 80 -5.72 1.06 -0.26
CA SER A 80 -6.95 0.26 -0.24
C SER A 80 -6.67 -1.18 0.19
N THR A 81 -6.86 -1.49 1.48
CA THR A 81 -6.72 -2.85 2.03
C THR A 81 -7.56 -3.88 1.27
N ARG A 82 -8.79 -3.53 0.87
CA ARG A 82 -9.67 -4.36 0.04
C ARG A 82 -9.04 -4.79 -1.29
N ARG A 83 -8.22 -3.93 -1.90
CA ARG A 83 -7.49 -4.26 -3.14
C ARG A 83 -6.15 -4.92 -2.85
N SER A 84 -5.43 -4.46 -1.83
CA SER A 84 -4.07 -4.91 -1.55
C SER A 84 -3.99 -6.31 -0.95
N ILE A 85 -4.93 -6.72 -0.09
CA ILE A 85 -4.89 -8.05 0.53
C ILE A 85 -5.00 -9.19 -0.51
N PRO A 86 -5.96 -9.19 -1.46
CA PRO A 86 -6.03 -10.22 -2.49
C PRO A 86 -4.73 -10.34 -3.29
N GLU A 87 -4.14 -9.21 -3.68
CA GLU A 87 -2.88 -9.16 -4.42
C GLU A 87 -1.71 -9.69 -3.61
N ALA A 88 -1.61 -9.33 -2.33
CA ALA A 88 -0.60 -9.84 -1.43
C ALA A 88 -0.71 -11.36 -1.24
N ARG A 89 -1.93 -11.88 -1.05
CA ARG A 89 -2.17 -13.33 -0.96
C ARG A 89 -1.79 -14.04 -2.26
N LEU A 90 -2.12 -13.45 -3.40
CA LEU A 90 -1.76 -13.98 -4.71
C LEU A 90 -0.24 -14.03 -4.90
N ALA A 91 0.47 -12.94 -4.56
CA ALA A 91 1.93 -12.85 -4.64
C ALA A 91 2.60 -13.87 -3.70
N LEU A 92 2.10 -14.00 -2.48
CA LEU A 92 2.66 -14.86 -1.44
C LEU A 92 2.23 -16.33 -1.51
N ARG A 93 1.39 -16.73 -2.48
CA ARG A 93 0.86 -18.11 -2.59
C ARG A 93 1.94 -19.20 -2.66
N GLY A 94 3.14 -18.85 -3.14
CA GLY A 94 4.28 -19.75 -3.23
C GLY A 94 5.18 -19.77 -2.00
N ASN A 95 4.78 -19.12 -0.90
CA ASN A 95 5.49 -19.10 0.37
C ASN A 95 4.60 -19.73 1.46
N PRO A 96 4.89 -20.96 1.91
CA PRO A 96 4.06 -21.67 2.88
C PRO A 96 4.12 -21.06 4.30
N ASP A 97 5.09 -20.21 4.59
CA ASP A 97 5.24 -19.51 5.88
C ASP A 97 4.90 -18.01 5.78
N ALA A 98 4.05 -17.66 4.81
CA ALA A 98 3.47 -16.33 4.70
C ALA A 98 2.15 -16.23 5.48
N THR A 99 2.04 -15.18 6.28
CA THR A 99 0.85 -14.82 7.04
C THR A 99 0.37 -13.44 6.61
N VAL A 100 -0.87 -13.33 6.11
CA VAL A 100 -1.47 -12.05 5.69
C VAL A 100 -2.68 -11.75 6.58
N ILE A 101 -2.62 -10.64 7.32
CA ILE A 101 -3.62 -10.25 8.32
C ILE A 101 -4.10 -8.83 8.09
N GLU A 102 -5.41 -8.64 8.18
CA GLU A 102 -6.03 -7.34 8.34
C GLU A 102 -6.18 -7.05 9.84
N VAL A 103 -5.68 -5.90 10.28
CA VAL A 103 -5.78 -5.44 11.67
C VAL A 103 -6.97 -4.48 11.78
N PRO A 104 -7.97 -4.80 12.61
CA PRO A 104 -9.15 -3.94 12.79
C PRO A 104 -8.80 -2.68 13.58
N ASP A 105 -9.63 -1.65 13.44
CA ASP A 105 -9.62 -0.42 14.27
C ASP A 105 -8.30 0.36 14.28
N VAL A 106 -7.47 0.18 13.25
CA VAL A 106 -6.21 0.92 13.06
C VAL A 106 -6.18 1.63 11.72
N ASN A 107 -5.51 2.79 11.68
CA ASN A 107 -5.28 3.55 10.46
C ASN A 107 -4.02 3.08 9.72
N HIS A 108 -3.67 3.78 8.63
CA HIS A 108 -2.45 3.53 7.83
C HIS A 108 -1.18 3.36 8.67
N GLY A 109 -1.06 4.12 9.76
CA GLY A 109 0.09 4.08 10.66
C GLY A 109 0.01 3.00 11.74
N PHE A 110 -0.96 2.08 11.73
CA PHE A 110 -1.21 1.13 12.81
C PHE A 110 -1.37 1.80 14.19
N GLN A 111 -1.98 2.98 14.21
CA GLN A 111 -2.37 3.68 15.42
C GLN A 111 -3.74 3.19 15.87
N GLN A 112 -3.94 3.05 17.18
CA GLN A 112 -5.21 2.60 17.75
C GLN A 112 -6.26 3.71 17.61
N LEU A 113 -7.48 3.33 17.20
CA LEU A 113 -8.64 4.20 17.32
C LEU A 113 -9.09 4.28 18.78
N GLU A 114 -9.05 5.47 19.36
CA GLU A 114 -9.56 5.73 20.70
C GLU A 114 -10.83 6.58 20.61
N SER A 115 -11.86 6.19 21.36
CA SER A 115 -13.09 6.98 21.51
C SER A 115 -13.01 7.82 22.78
N GLU A 116 -13.15 9.13 22.62
CA GLU A 116 -13.26 10.08 23.72
C GLU A 116 -14.66 10.01 24.35
N ALA A 117 -14.78 10.44 25.60
CA ALA A 117 -16.07 10.54 26.29
C ALA A 117 -17.08 11.46 25.57
N SER A 118 -16.59 12.35 24.71
CA SER A 118 -17.38 13.23 23.83
C SER A 118 -18.06 12.50 22.66
N GLY A 119 -17.74 11.22 22.43
CA GLY A 119 -18.18 10.44 21.26
C GLY A 119 -17.32 10.65 20.01
N LYS A 120 -16.32 11.54 20.05
CA LYS A 120 -15.34 11.69 18.97
C LYS A 120 -14.36 10.52 19.03
N SER A 121 -14.03 9.94 17.88
CA SER A 121 -12.97 8.93 17.77
C SER A 121 -11.77 9.51 17.03
N GLU A 122 -10.56 9.23 17.53
CA GLU A 122 -9.31 9.70 16.96
C GLU A 122 -8.21 8.64 17.10
N TYR A 123 -7.30 8.62 16.12
CA TYR A 123 -6.13 7.77 16.17
C TYR A 123 -5.04 8.41 17.04
N LYS A 124 -4.54 7.67 18.04
CA LYS A 124 -3.55 8.17 18.99
C LYS A 124 -2.25 7.36 18.96
N GLY A 125 -1.17 7.98 19.43
CA GLY A 125 0.15 7.34 19.55
C GLY A 125 1.07 7.58 18.35
N TRP A 126 2.24 6.94 18.39
CA TRP A 126 3.23 6.96 17.30
C TRP A 126 2.87 5.94 16.22
N PRO A 127 3.41 6.03 15.00
CA PRO A 127 3.28 4.94 14.03
C PRO A 127 3.69 3.60 14.63
N ILE A 128 2.86 2.58 14.41
CA ILE A 128 2.96 1.22 14.98
C ILE A 128 2.95 1.26 16.51
N SER A 129 1.84 1.76 17.08
CA SER A 129 1.64 1.82 18.53
C SER A 129 0.41 1.09 19.04
N ASP A 130 -0.46 0.57 18.17
CA ASP A 130 -1.62 -0.20 18.60
C ASP A 130 -1.16 -1.45 19.39
N PRO A 131 -1.56 -1.62 20.66
CA PRO A 131 -1.10 -2.72 21.49
C PRO A 131 -1.46 -4.09 20.93
N LYS A 132 -2.59 -4.22 20.24
CA LYS A 132 -3.01 -5.48 19.62
C LYS A 132 -2.10 -5.84 18.46
N THR A 133 -1.73 -4.87 17.63
CA THR A 133 -0.75 -4.99 16.54
C THR A 133 0.60 -5.43 17.08
N LEU A 134 1.11 -4.77 18.11
CA LEU A 134 2.40 -5.11 18.73
C LEU A 134 2.40 -6.53 19.32
N ASN A 135 1.35 -6.91 20.05
CA ASN A 135 1.22 -8.26 20.59
C ASN A 135 1.10 -9.33 19.48
N LEU A 136 0.44 -9.02 18.37
CA LEU A 136 0.37 -9.92 17.21
C LEU A 136 1.76 -10.14 16.60
N ILE A 137 2.55 -9.07 16.44
CA ILE A 137 3.94 -9.16 15.95
C ILE A 137 4.78 -10.03 16.90
N ASP A 138 4.71 -9.76 18.20
CA ASP A 138 5.47 -10.50 19.22
C ASP A 138 5.14 -12.01 19.19
N GLN A 139 3.85 -12.37 19.19
CA GLN A 139 3.41 -13.76 19.13
C GLN A 139 3.82 -14.45 17.82
N TRP A 140 3.80 -13.72 16.70
CA TRP A 140 4.21 -14.25 15.40
C TRP A 140 5.72 -14.52 15.36
N LEU A 141 6.52 -13.62 15.92
CA LEU A 141 7.98 -13.74 16.03
C LEU A 141 8.37 -14.88 16.97
N ALA A 142 7.77 -14.96 18.16
CA ALA A 142 8.05 -16.01 19.14
C ALA A 142 7.91 -17.41 18.54
N LYS A 143 6.87 -17.65 17.73
CA LYS A 143 6.62 -18.94 17.07
C LYS A 143 7.71 -19.35 16.07
N ARG A 144 8.49 -18.40 15.55
CA ARG A 144 9.48 -18.63 14.49
C ARG A 144 10.91 -18.58 14.99
N LEU A 145 11.20 -17.64 15.89
CA LEU A 145 12.55 -17.47 16.43
C LEU A 145 12.84 -18.48 17.56
N LEU A 146 11.86 -18.83 18.39
CA LEU A 146 12.08 -19.78 19.49
C LEU A 146 12.09 -21.26 19.03
N ARG A 147 11.65 -21.55 17.79
CA ARG A 147 11.78 -22.88 17.19
C ARG A 147 13.19 -23.20 16.71
N ALA A 148 14.02 -22.18 16.47
CA ALA A 148 15.37 -22.34 15.93
C ALA A 148 16.44 -22.74 16.99
N GLY A 149 16.03 -23.05 18.23
CA GLY A 149 16.93 -23.32 19.36
C GLY A 149 16.95 -24.76 19.88
N HIS A 150 16.34 -25.73 19.18
CA HIS A 150 16.23 -27.13 19.66
C HIS A 150 16.71 -28.19 18.64
N ASP A 151 17.61 -27.83 17.73
CA ASP A 151 18.28 -28.79 16.84
C ASP A 151 19.78 -28.90 17.19
#